data_AF-A0A1Y3NSX0-F1
#
_entry.id   AF-A0A1Y3NSX0-F1
#
_cell.length_a   1.000
_cell.length_b   1.000
_cell.length_c   1.000
_cell.angle_alpha   90.00
_cell.angle_beta   90.00
_cell.angle_gamma   90.00
#
_symmetry.space_group_name_H-M   'P 1'
#
loop_
_entity.id
_entity.type
_entity.pdbx_description
1 polymer ?
#
loop_
_entity_poly.entity_id
_entity_poly.type
_entity_poly.pdbx_seq_one_letter_code
_entity_poly.pdbx_strand_id
1 'polypeptide(L)'
;MAYNKLDILQYIINGYILNNFFQWVLLILILNKGRLKRPVIFILVAHWFLKGTGITIRNSIFFIPEEEGKSWPYNTKNWYILSISQAFYICGEIVGDWYPLLRTKAVTSNKNGFRKVYSSCIVFNMTKIMLILRYFIFPFDQKSSENDNRKINSHLFGIIVYYCLYTVMYLTSFVYDFTVILTLRKKVFKRKNGTADKNSFLDKFKKISEYRIFITMAGSLIIIPFLVILFFIRKENCLTLNSVCENEPLNYVINSFSYLIRDINYNIMYIDQILLKFYAERCNPRYSMESKSNYSSNDSLDGSRNEISIDEYNPQSIYIDEHHNSSITLISPSPFINISIYHESSINRYADITLNNSLESIDITQYKL
;
A
#
# COMPACT_ATOMS: atom_id res chain seq x y z
N MET A 1 -2.46 -34.14 25.34
CA MET A 1 -1.09 -34.56 24.94
C MET A 1 -0.13 -33.53 25.50
N ALA A 2 0.81 -33.91 26.38
CA ALA A 2 1.74 -32.93 26.95
C ALA A 2 2.82 -32.59 25.91
N TYR A 3 2.76 -31.38 25.34
CA TYR A 3 3.81 -30.89 24.46
C TYR A 3 5.10 -30.65 25.26
N ASN A 4 6.25 -30.97 24.66
CA ASN A 4 7.53 -30.59 25.26
C ASN A 4 7.65 -29.06 25.27
N LYS A 5 8.15 -28.47 26.36
CA LYS A 5 8.33 -27.02 26.49
C LYS A 5 9.22 -26.46 25.38
N LEU A 6 10.19 -27.24 24.91
CA LEU A 6 11.06 -26.86 23.79
C LEU A 6 10.28 -26.75 22.48
N ASP A 7 9.36 -27.66 22.20
CA ASP A 7 8.53 -27.64 20.99
C ASP A 7 7.61 -26.41 20.97
N ILE A 8 7.05 -26.05 22.13
CA ILE A 8 6.21 -24.85 22.26
C ILE A 8 7.05 -23.58 22.02
N LEU A 9 8.26 -23.50 22.60
CA LEU A 9 9.16 -22.37 22.39
C LEU A 9 9.56 -22.23 20.91
N GLN A 10 9.87 -23.35 20.26
CA GLN A 10 10.13 -23.39 18.82
C GLN A 10 8.91 -22.90 18.04
N TYR A 11 7.70 -23.31 18.40
CA TYR A 11 6.46 -22.88 17.74
C TYR A 11 6.19 -21.37 17.90
N ILE A 12 6.58 -20.78 19.03
CA ILE A 12 6.51 -19.33 19.31
C ILE A 12 7.47 -18.55 18.42
N ILE A 13 8.74 -18.98 18.36
CA ILE A 13 9.78 -18.34 17.53
C ILE A 13 9.42 -18.46 16.04
N ASN A 14 8.94 -19.64 15.64
CA ASN A 14 8.49 -19.91 14.30
C ASN A 14 7.30 -19.02 13.87
N GLY A 15 6.56 -18.42 14.80
CA GLY A 15 5.48 -17.49 14.49
C GLY A 15 5.91 -16.28 13.64
N TYR A 16 7.16 -15.83 13.75
CA TYR A 16 7.71 -14.76 12.91
C TYR A 16 8.29 -15.26 11.59
N ILE A 17 8.97 -16.41 11.61
CA ILE A 17 9.72 -16.97 10.47
C ILE A 17 8.76 -17.63 9.48
N LEU A 18 7.79 -18.40 9.97
CA LEU A 18 6.78 -19.09 9.16
C LEU A 18 5.63 -18.17 8.75
N ASN A 19 5.67 -16.90 9.15
CA ASN A 19 4.69 -15.92 8.69
C ASN A 19 4.84 -15.72 7.18
N ASN A 20 3.74 -15.82 6.44
CA ASN A 20 3.69 -15.65 4.98
C ASN A 20 4.33 -14.33 4.50
N PHE A 21 4.38 -13.29 5.34
CA PHE A 21 4.94 -11.98 5.02
C PHE A 21 6.45 -11.86 5.28
N PHE A 22 7.07 -12.82 5.97
CA PHE A 22 8.49 -12.74 6.34
C PHE A 22 9.40 -12.68 5.11
N GLN A 23 9.19 -13.59 4.16
CA GLN A 23 9.97 -13.66 2.92
C GLN A 23 9.87 -12.34 2.14
N TRP A 24 8.68 -11.75 2.10
CA TRP A 24 8.45 -10.47 1.44
C TRP A 24 9.17 -9.31 2.13
N VAL A 25 9.17 -9.26 3.46
CA VAL A 25 9.91 -8.24 4.22
C VAL A 25 11.40 -8.35 3.96
N LEU A 26 11.99 -9.54 4.02
CA LEU A 26 13.41 -9.74 3.70
C LEU A 26 13.76 -9.24 2.31
N LEU A 27 12.96 -9.60 1.31
CA LEU A 27 13.15 -9.15 -0.07
C LEU A 27 13.10 -7.61 -0.18
N ILE A 28 12.14 -6.97 0.48
CA ILE A 28 12.01 -5.50 0.47
C ILE A 28 13.19 -4.83 1.17
N LEU A 29 13.67 -5.37 2.29
CA LEU A 29 14.83 -4.83 3.01
C LEU A 29 16.10 -4.93 2.17
N ILE A 30 16.30 -6.06 1.48
CA ILE A 30 17.43 -6.26 0.55
C ILE A 30 17.33 -5.27 -0.62
N LEU A 31 16.17 -5.19 -1.28
CA LEU A 31 15.97 -4.29 -2.43
C LEU A 31 16.10 -2.80 -2.07
N ASN A 32 15.80 -2.42 -0.83
CA ASN A 32 15.87 -1.03 -0.36
C ASN A 32 17.08 -0.75 0.53
N LYS A 33 18.15 -1.54 0.42
CA LYS A 33 19.43 -1.28 1.10
C LYS A 33 19.87 0.17 0.86
N GLY A 34 20.09 0.92 1.94
CA GLY A 34 20.48 2.33 1.92
C GLY A 34 19.34 3.37 1.85
N ARG A 35 18.07 2.96 1.66
CA ARG A 35 16.91 3.88 1.61
C ARG A 35 15.73 3.42 2.50
N LEU A 36 16.04 2.87 3.67
CA LEU A 36 15.05 2.33 4.60
C LEU A 36 14.14 3.39 5.26
N LYS A 37 14.49 4.67 5.20
CA LYS A 37 13.72 5.78 5.80
C LYS A 37 12.36 6.05 5.13
N ARG A 38 11.98 5.30 4.09
CA ARG A 38 10.72 5.51 3.37
C ARG A 38 9.55 5.05 4.26
N PRO A 39 8.52 5.90 4.50
CA PRO A 39 7.36 5.55 5.33
C PRO A 39 6.69 4.23 4.96
N VAL A 40 6.68 3.90 3.67
CA VAL A 40 6.06 2.67 3.15
C VAL A 40 6.79 1.42 3.63
N ILE A 41 8.12 1.44 3.78
CA ILE A 41 8.89 0.30 4.30
C ILE A 41 8.54 0.05 5.76
N PHE A 42 8.38 1.12 6.56
CA PHE A 42 7.96 1.01 7.96
C PHE A 42 6.58 0.36 8.10
N ILE A 43 5.62 0.72 7.24
CA ILE A 43 4.29 0.07 7.24
C ILE A 43 4.41 -1.44 6.99
N LEU A 44 5.23 -1.87 6.02
CA LEU A 44 5.37 -3.28 5.66
C LEU A 44 6.05 -4.10 6.75
N VAL A 45 7.08 -3.52 7.39
CA VAL A 45 7.76 -4.15 8.53
C VAL A 45 6.82 -4.22 9.73
N ALA A 46 6.10 -3.13 10.04
CA ALA A 46 5.15 -3.09 11.15
C ALA A 46 3.96 -4.06 10.94
N HIS A 47 3.43 -4.16 9.72
CA HIS A 47 2.40 -5.14 9.36
C HIS A 47 2.86 -6.58 9.65
N TRP A 48 4.03 -6.98 9.13
CA TRP A 48 4.59 -8.30 9.39
C TRP A 48 4.85 -8.52 10.88
N PHE A 49 5.45 -7.55 11.57
CA PHE A 49 5.78 -7.65 12.98
C PHE A 49 4.54 -7.83 13.86
N LEU A 50 3.49 -7.03 13.63
CA LEU A 50 2.23 -7.14 14.38
C LEU A 50 1.51 -8.48 14.10
N LYS A 51 1.49 -8.93 12.84
CA LYS A 51 0.94 -10.24 12.47
C LYS A 51 1.72 -11.38 13.14
N GLY A 52 3.05 -11.34 13.09
CA GLY A 52 3.94 -12.29 13.75
C GLY A 52 3.71 -12.31 15.26
N THR A 53 3.64 -11.13 15.90
CA THR A 53 3.34 -10.99 17.33
C THR A 53 2.01 -11.65 17.69
N GLY A 54 0.96 -11.41 16.91
CA GLY A 54 -0.35 -12.05 17.12
C GLY A 54 -0.25 -13.57 17.08
N ILE A 55 0.42 -14.14 16.07
CA ILE A 55 0.63 -15.59 15.95
C ILE A 55 1.44 -16.14 17.15
N THR A 56 2.52 -15.46 17.53
CA THR A 56 3.35 -15.85 18.67
C THR A 56 2.56 -15.84 19.98
N ILE A 57 1.72 -14.82 20.21
CA ILE A 57 0.85 -14.76 21.40
C ILE A 57 -0.18 -15.89 21.36
N ARG A 58 -0.80 -16.18 20.21
CA ARG A 58 -1.73 -17.31 20.06
C ARG A 58 -1.07 -18.63 20.46
N ASN A 59 0.17 -18.83 20.03
CA ASN A 59 0.92 -20.05 20.28
C ASN A 59 1.30 -20.21 21.77
N SER A 60 1.29 -19.13 22.55
CA SER A 60 1.51 -19.21 24.00
C SER A 60 0.37 -19.90 24.76
N ILE A 61 -0.81 -20.08 24.14
CA ILE A 61 -1.94 -20.82 24.73
C ILE A 61 -1.54 -22.24 25.10
N PHE A 62 -0.65 -22.88 24.33
CA PHE A 62 -0.19 -24.25 24.59
C PHE A 62 0.65 -24.42 25.86
N PHE A 63 1.07 -23.33 26.52
CA PHE A 63 1.71 -23.40 27.84
C PHE A 63 0.74 -23.57 29.01
N ILE A 64 -0.55 -23.31 28.79
CA ILE A 64 -1.55 -23.36 29.84
C ILE A 64 -2.29 -24.69 29.71
N PRO A 65 -2.39 -25.48 30.79
CA PRO A 65 -3.06 -26.76 30.74
C PRO A 65 -4.54 -26.62 30.35
N GLU A 66 -5.01 -27.58 29.58
CA GLU A 66 -6.42 -27.70 29.20
C GLU A 66 -7.25 -28.06 30.45
N GLU A 67 -8.39 -27.40 30.63
CA GLU A 67 -9.33 -27.77 31.68
C GLU A 67 -10.33 -28.79 31.11
N GLU A 68 -10.51 -29.92 31.81
CA GLU A 68 -11.40 -31.00 31.36
C GLU A 68 -12.85 -30.52 31.24
N GLY A 69 -13.53 -30.98 30.19
CA GLY A 69 -14.95 -30.68 29.94
C GLY A 69 -15.24 -29.26 29.44
N LYS A 70 -14.23 -28.46 29.08
CA LYS A 70 -14.41 -27.14 28.46
C LYS A 70 -14.04 -27.16 26.98
N SER A 71 -14.78 -26.41 26.16
CA SER A 71 -14.48 -26.23 24.74
C SER A 71 -13.31 -25.26 24.54
N TRP A 72 -12.61 -25.38 23.40
CA TRP A 72 -11.50 -24.49 23.04
C TRP A 72 -11.93 -23.01 23.17
N PRO A 73 -11.15 -22.13 23.83
CA PRO A 73 -9.75 -22.31 24.23
C PRO A 73 -9.54 -22.89 25.66
N TYR A 74 -10.46 -23.73 26.13
CA TYR A 74 -10.42 -24.52 27.37
C TYR A 74 -10.52 -23.74 28.68
N ASN A 75 -10.01 -22.52 28.75
CA ASN A 75 -10.13 -21.70 29.97
C ASN A 75 -10.20 -20.20 29.66
N THR A 76 -10.62 -19.42 30.66
CA THR A 76 -10.77 -17.96 30.55
C THR A 76 -9.43 -17.24 30.32
N LYS A 77 -8.32 -17.76 30.86
CA LYS A 77 -6.99 -17.17 30.66
C LYS A 77 -6.56 -17.27 29.19
N ASN A 78 -6.76 -18.44 28.58
CA ASN A 78 -6.50 -18.70 27.18
C ASN A 78 -7.40 -17.86 26.28
N TRP A 79 -8.64 -17.60 26.68
CA TRP A 79 -9.52 -16.66 25.97
C TRP A 79 -8.93 -15.24 25.92
N TYR A 80 -8.42 -14.72 27.03
CA TYR A 80 -7.78 -13.41 27.04
C TYR A 80 -6.51 -13.37 26.19
N ILE A 81 -5.69 -14.43 26.25
CA ILE A 81 -4.50 -14.56 25.39
C ILE A 81 -4.91 -14.57 23.91
N LEU A 82 -5.95 -15.35 23.57
CA LEU A 82 -6.50 -15.38 22.21
C LEU A 82 -7.00 -13.99 21.79
N SER A 83 -7.69 -13.27 22.68
CA SER A 83 -8.21 -11.93 22.41
C SER A 83 -7.09 -10.92 22.15
N ILE A 84 -6.01 -10.96 22.95
CA ILE A 84 -4.80 -10.13 22.74
C ILE A 84 -4.12 -10.51 21.43
N SER A 85 -3.97 -11.80 21.14
CA SER A 85 -3.45 -12.30 19.86
C SER A 85 -4.23 -11.72 18.67
N GLN A 86 -5.56 -11.80 18.73
CA GLN A 86 -6.44 -11.27 17.68
C GLN A 86 -6.33 -9.74 17.58
N ALA A 87 -6.18 -9.03 18.69
CA ALA A 87 -5.92 -7.60 18.70
C ALA A 87 -4.64 -7.24 17.93
N PHE A 88 -3.52 -7.91 18.21
CA PHE A 88 -2.26 -7.70 17.46
C PHE A 88 -2.41 -8.04 15.97
N TYR A 89 -3.09 -9.15 15.67
CA TYR A 89 -3.34 -9.57 14.29
C TYR A 89 -4.11 -8.50 13.50
N ILE A 90 -5.20 -7.99 14.08
CA ILE A 90 -6.05 -6.96 13.47
C ILE A 90 -5.35 -5.60 13.44
N CYS A 91 -4.55 -5.25 14.45
CA CYS A 91 -3.70 -4.05 14.42
C CYS A 91 -2.72 -4.11 13.25
N GLY A 92 -2.14 -5.28 12.96
CA GLY A 92 -1.33 -5.48 11.76
C GLY A 92 -2.12 -5.14 10.49
N GLU A 93 -3.36 -5.61 10.39
CA GLU A 93 -4.26 -5.29 9.27
C GLU A 93 -4.54 -3.79 9.14
N ILE A 94 -4.84 -3.09 10.24
CA ILE A 94 -5.05 -1.64 10.26
C ILE A 94 -3.82 -0.89 9.74
N VAL A 95 -2.62 -1.30 10.15
CA VAL A 95 -1.37 -0.73 9.65
C VAL A 95 -1.21 -0.99 8.15
N GLY A 96 -1.53 -2.20 7.69
CA GLY A 96 -1.54 -2.55 6.27
C GLY A 96 -2.50 -1.67 5.45
N ASP A 97 -3.67 -1.33 5.98
CA ASP A 97 -4.67 -0.50 5.30
C ASP A 97 -4.25 0.97 5.14
N TRP A 98 -3.21 1.43 5.84
CA TRP A 98 -2.64 2.76 5.59
C TRP A 98 -1.82 2.80 4.30
N TYR A 99 -1.50 1.64 3.72
CA TYR A 99 -0.73 1.57 2.50
C TYR A 99 -1.41 2.24 1.29
N PRO A 100 -2.67 1.91 0.90
CA PRO A 100 -3.32 2.57 -0.23
C PRO A 100 -3.57 4.06 0.04
N LEU A 101 -3.75 4.44 1.31
CA LEU A 101 -3.87 5.84 1.74
C LEU A 101 -2.57 6.62 1.46
N LEU A 102 -1.42 6.12 1.91
CA LEU A 102 -0.12 6.74 1.65
C LEU A 102 0.19 6.81 0.15
N ARG A 103 -0.10 5.73 -0.58
CA ARG A 103 0.08 5.70 -2.04
C ARG A 103 -0.77 6.78 -2.71
N THR A 104 -2.03 6.90 -2.32
CA THR A 104 -2.94 7.89 -2.88
C THR A 104 -2.44 9.30 -2.59
N LYS A 105 -1.97 9.56 -1.36
CA LYS A 105 -1.36 10.85 -0.97
C LYS A 105 -0.18 11.22 -1.87
N ALA A 106 0.69 10.26 -2.20
CA ALA A 106 1.86 10.51 -3.04
C ALA A 106 1.51 10.83 -4.51
N VAL A 107 0.39 10.29 -5.02
CA VAL A 107 -0.03 10.46 -6.42
C VAL A 107 -1.02 11.63 -6.59
N THR A 108 -1.82 11.93 -5.57
CA THR A 108 -2.86 12.96 -5.63
C THR A 108 -2.40 14.29 -5.03
N SER A 109 -2.58 15.36 -5.80
CA SER A 109 -2.46 16.75 -5.34
C SER A 109 -3.83 17.35 -5.00
N ASN A 110 -4.92 16.62 -5.28
CA ASN A 110 -6.27 17.09 -5.00
C ASN A 110 -6.60 16.83 -3.52
N LYS A 111 -6.56 17.90 -2.72
CA LYS A 111 -6.85 17.87 -1.28
C LYS A 111 -8.25 17.30 -0.99
N ASN A 112 -9.26 17.64 -1.80
CA ASN A 112 -10.64 17.20 -1.59
C ASN A 112 -10.82 15.69 -1.85
N GLY A 113 -10.21 15.19 -2.93
CA GLY A 113 -10.22 13.74 -3.22
C GLY A 113 -9.50 12.94 -2.13
N PHE A 114 -8.33 13.43 -1.71
CA PHE A 114 -7.58 12.81 -0.62
C PHE A 114 -8.36 12.78 0.70
N ARG A 115 -9.09 13.86 1.06
CA ARG A 115 -9.92 13.91 2.27
C ARG A 115 -11.00 12.83 2.27
N LYS A 116 -11.60 12.52 1.12
CA LYS A 116 -12.58 11.43 1.00
C LYS A 116 -11.95 10.06 1.27
N VAL A 117 -10.79 9.80 0.67
CA VAL A 117 -10.02 8.55 0.88
C VAL A 117 -9.60 8.39 2.34
N TYR A 118 -9.17 9.49 2.97
CA TYR A 118 -8.82 9.50 4.39
C TYR A 118 -10.04 9.18 5.27
N SER A 119 -11.18 9.81 5.00
CA SER A 119 -12.42 9.55 5.73
C SER A 119 -12.90 8.10 5.61
N SER A 120 -12.87 7.51 4.41
CA SER A 120 -13.30 6.12 4.23
C SER A 120 -12.31 5.12 4.86
N CYS A 121 -11.01 5.44 4.88
CA CYS A 121 -10.01 4.66 5.63
C CYS A 121 -10.29 4.64 7.14
N ILE A 122 -10.67 5.78 7.73
CA ILE A 122 -11.04 5.86 9.15
C ILE A 122 -12.26 4.98 9.41
N VAL A 123 -13.33 5.12 8.62
CA VAL A 123 -14.56 4.32 8.79
C VAL A 123 -14.25 2.82 8.69
N PHE A 124 -13.45 2.42 7.70
CA PHE A 124 -13.02 1.03 7.55
C PHE A 124 -12.24 0.54 8.78
N ASN A 125 -11.24 1.29 9.26
CA ASN A 125 -10.47 0.93 10.45
C ASN A 125 -11.30 0.89 11.73
N MET A 126 -12.34 1.74 11.86
CA MET A 126 -13.26 1.69 12.99
C MET A 126 -14.00 0.35 13.08
N THR A 127 -14.37 -0.26 11.95
CA THR A 127 -14.98 -1.60 11.96
C THR A 127 -14.04 -2.66 12.52
N LYS A 128 -12.73 -2.54 12.26
CA LYS A 128 -11.70 -3.44 12.80
C LYS A 128 -11.51 -3.24 14.30
N ILE A 129 -11.56 -2.01 14.79
CA ILE A 129 -11.55 -1.73 16.23
C ILE A 129 -12.77 -2.38 16.90
N MET A 130 -13.96 -2.30 16.29
CA MET A 130 -15.15 -3.00 16.81
C MET A 130 -14.97 -4.52 16.83
N LEU A 131 -14.29 -5.11 15.83
CA LEU A 131 -13.93 -6.53 15.85
C LEU A 131 -12.98 -6.88 17.00
N ILE A 132 -11.99 -6.02 17.31
CA ILE A 132 -11.11 -6.20 18.48
C ILE A 132 -11.94 -6.16 19.77
N LEU A 133 -12.77 -5.14 19.95
CA LEU A 133 -13.61 -4.98 21.14
C LEU A 133 -14.54 -6.18 21.34
N ARG A 134 -15.07 -6.75 20.26
CA ARG A 134 -15.91 -7.95 20.32
C ARG A 134 -15.19 -9.14 20.96
N TYR A 135 -13.90 -9.36 20.69
CA TYR A 135 -13.15 -10.45 21.33
C TYR A 135 -13.04 -10.28 22.86
N PHE A 136 -12.98 -9.03 23.35
CA PHE A 136 -12.93 -8.75 24.78
C PHE A 136 -14.30 -8.74 25.47
N ILE A 137 -15.34 -8.24 24.79
CA ILE A 137 -16.69 -8.05 25.38
C ILE A 137 -17.50 -9.35 25.41
N PHE A 138 -17.36 -10.19 24.39
CA PHE A 138 -18.13 -11.43 24.27
C PHE A 138 -17.22 -12.63 24.49
N PRO A 139 -16.82 -12.92 25.75
CA PRO A 139 -16.14 -14.16 26.05
C PRO A 139 -17.07 -15.32 25.66
N PHE A 140 -16.52 -16.32 24.98
CA PHE A 140 -17.23 -17.56 24.75
C PHE A 140 -17.55 -18.16 26.12
N ASP A 141 -18.81 -18.12 26.54
CA ASP A 141 -19.20 -18.67 27.83
C ASP A 141 -19.11 -20.20 27.73
N GLN A 142 -18.02 -20.74 28.28
CA GLN A 142 -17.59 -22.14 28.14
C GLN A 142 -18.45 -23.12 28.96
N LYS A 143 -19.42 -22.64 29.74
CA LYS A 143 -20.27 -23.53 30.53
C LYS A 143 -21.40 -24.09 29.67
N SER A 144 -21.11 -25.21 29.00
CA SER A 144 -22.12 -26.18 28.57
C SER A 144 -22.87 -26.67 29.81
N SER A 145 -23.99 -26.02 30.15
CA SER A 145 -24.98 -26.66 31.00
C SER A 145 -26.22 -26.84 30.15
N GLU A 146 -26.55 -28.09 29.90
CA GLU A 146 -27.51 -28.58 28.90
C GLU A 146 -28.94 -28.00 28.96
N ASN A 147 -29.32 -27.28 30.01
CA ASN A 147 -30.75 -26.98 30.27
C ASN A 147 -31.13 -25.49 30.40
N ASP A 148 -30.33 -24.54 29.94
CA ASP A 148 -30.70 -23.11 30.06
C ASP A 148 -30.96 -22.42 28.70
N ASN A 149 -32.24 -22.28 28.35
CA ASN A 149 -32.71 -21.54 27.17
C ASN A 149 -32.14 -20.10 27.08
N ARG A 150 -31.75 -19.48 28.21
CA ARG A 150 -31.15 -18.13 28.19
C ARG A 150 -29.75 -18.12 27.54
N LYS A 151 -29.00 -19.22 27.65
CA LYS A 151 -27.65 -19.35 27.06
C LYS A 151 -27.68 -19.47 25.54
N ILE A 152 -28.73 -20.09 24.99
CA ILE A 152 -28.90 -20.24 23.53
C ILE A 152 -29.03 -18.85 22.89
N ASN A 153 -29.84 -17.97 23.51
CA ASN A 153 -30.07 -16.62 23.01
C ASN A 153 -28.80 -15.75 23.04
N SER A 154 -27.97 -15.84 24.09
CA SER A 154 -26.72 -15.07 24.16
C SER A 154 -25.69 -15.55 23.14
N HIS A 155 -25.58 -16.87 22.92
CA HIS A 155 -24.69 -17.44 21.92
C HIS A 155 -25.12 -17.06 20.49
N LEU A 156 -26.42 -17.19 20.18
CA LEU A 156 -26.98 -16.77 18.90
C LEU A 156 -26.74 -15.28 18.64
N PHE A 157 -26.90 -14.43 19.66
CA PHE A 157 -26.60 -13.00 19.57
C PHE A 157 -25.13 -12.76 19.25
N GLY A 158 -24.20 -13.46 19.93
CA GLY A 158 -22.76 -13.37 19.65
C GLY A 158 -22.37 -13.80 18.23
N ILE A 159 -23.08 -14.79 17.67
CA ILE A 159 -22.96 -15.18 16.26
C ILE A 159 -23.48 -14.06 15.35
N ILE A 160 -24.69 -13.55 15.58
CA ILE A 160 -25.28 -12.48 14.75
C ILE A 160 -24.36 -11.25 14.70
N VAL A 161 -23.88 -10.80 15.86
CA VAL A 161 -22.95 -9.68 15.96
C VAL A 161 -21.66 -9.96 15.19
N TYR A 162 -21.12 -11.18 15.29
CA TYR A 162 -19.92 -11.58 14.55
C TYR A 162 -20.11 -11.44 13.03
N TYR A 163 -21.13 -12.08 12.46
CA TYR A 163 -21.37 -12.01 11.01
C TYR A 163 -21.70 -10.59 10.56
N CYS A 164 -22.49 -9.84 11.33
CA CYS A 164 -22.80 -8.44 11.05
C CYS A 164 -21.53 -7.58 10.97
N LEU A 165 -20.63 -7.71 11.95
CA LEU A 165 -19.35 -6.97 11.95
C LEU A 165 -18.47 -7.31 10.74
N TYR A 166 -18.37 -8.59 10.37
CA TYR A 166 -17.61 -9.00 9.18
C TYR A 166 -18.24 -8.47 7.88
N THR A 167 -19.57 -8.54 7.74
CA THR A 167 -20.26 -7.96 6.58
C THR A 167 -20.05 -6.46 6.48
N VAL A 168 -20.16 -5.73 7.60
CA VAL A 168 -19.90 -4.29 7.65
C VAL A 168 -18.42 -3.97 7.34
N MET A 169 -17.49 -4.80 7.81
CA MET A 169 -16.06 -4.67 7.48
C MET A 169 -15.82 -4.83 5.96
N TYR A 170 -16.40 -5.85 5.31
CA TYR A 170 -16.23 -6.03 3.86
C TYR A 170 -16.93 -4.94 3.04
N LEU A 171 -18.10 -4.47 3.48
CA LEU A 171 -18.80 -3.36 2.85
C LEU A 171 -17.99 -2.06 2.93
N THR A 172 -17.45 -1.74 4.11
CA THR A 172 -16.61 -0.54 4.28
C THR A 172 -15.26 -0.67 3.58
N SER A 173 -14.68 -1.88 3.49
CA SER A 173 -13.51 -2.17 2.65
C SER A 173 -13.78 -1.87 1.17
N PHE A 174 -14.93 -2.32 0.66
CA PHE A 174 -15.34 -2.04 -0.72
C PHE A 174 -15.49 -0.52 -0.95
N VAL A 175 -16.15 0.19 -0.05
CA VAL A 175 -16.31 1.65 -0.14
C VAL A 175 -14.96 2.37 -0.08
N TYR A 176 -14.03 1.88 0.75
CA TYR A 176 -12.67 2.41 0.82
C TYR A 176 -11.94 2.25 -0.51
N ASP A 177 -11.88 1.03 -1.05
CA ASP A 177 -11.25 0.74 -2.36
C ASP A 177 -11.91 1.55 -3.49
N PHE A 178 -13.24 1.63 -3.50
CA PHE A 178 -13.99 2.42 -4.46
C PHE A 178 -13.62 3.92 -4.39
N THR A 179 -13.42 4.44 -3.19
CA THR A 179 -13.02 5.85 -3.01
C THR A 179 -11.58 6.08 -3.51
N VAL A 180 -10.68 5.13 -3.28
CA VAL A 180 -9.29 5.16 -3.77
C VAL A 180 -9.29 5.19 -5.30
N ILE A 181 -10.00 4.26 -5.95
CA ILE A 181 -10.04 4.19 -7.42
C ILE A 181 -10.65 5.45 -8.04
N LEU A 182 -11.74 5.99 -7.50
CA LEU A 182 -12.32 7.24 -7.99
C LEU A 182 -11.34 8.41 -7.91
N THR A 183 -10.54 8.46 -6.84
CA THR A 183 -9.55 9.52 -6.63
C THR A 183 -8.37 9.38 -7.59
N LEU A 184 -7.91 8.15 -7.85
CA LEU A 184 -6.82 7.87 -8.79
C LEU A 184 -7.27 8.12 -10.24
N ARG A 185 -8.42 7.58 -10.67
CA ARG A 185 -8.90 7.69 -12.07
C ARG A 185 -8.99 9.13 -12.56
N LYS A 186 -9.54 10.06 -11.75
CA LYS A 186 -9.71 11.47 -12.14
C LYS A 186 -8.42 12.15 -12.61
N LYS A 187 -7.25 11.73 -12.10
CA LYS A 187 -5.94 12.30 -12.49
C LYS A 187 -5.30 11.57 -13.65
N VAL A 188 -5.52 10.26 -13.76
CA VAL A 188 -4.93 9.43 -14.82
C VAL A 188 -5.48 9.79 -16.19
N PHE A 189 -6.80 10.02 -16.30
CA PHE A 189 -7.44 10.30 -17.59
C PHE A 189 -7.19 11.72 -18.10
N LYS A 190 -7.01 12.71 -17.22
CA LYS A 190 -6.75 14.10 -17.64
C LYS A 190 -5.41 14.28 -18.37
N ARG A 191 -4.49 13.32 -18.26
CA ARG A 191 -3.16 13.36 -18.92
C ARG A 191 -3.12 12.68 -20.29
N LYS A 192 -4.19 12.00 -20.73
CA LYS A 192 -4.18 11.15 -21.93
C LYS A 192 -4.58 11.82 -23.25
N ASN A 193 -4.93 13.10 -23.27
CA ASN A 193 -5.38 13.78 -24.49
C ASN A 193 -4.24 14.42 -25.33
N GLY A 194 -2.97 14.23 -24.96
CA GLY A 194 -1.85 15.00 -25.56
C GLY A 194 -1.03 14.30 -26.64
N THR A 195 -0.77 13.00 -26.55
CA THR A 195 0.11 12.29 -27.50
C THR A 195 -0.25 10.81 -27.49
N ALA A 196 -0.84 10.34 -28.58
CA ALA A 196 -1.01 8.92 -28.86
C ALA A 196 0.38 8.26 -28.99
N ASP A 197 0.42 6.98 -28.65
CA ASP A 197 1.50 6.04 -28.97
C ASP A 197 2.86 6.24 -28.31
N LYS A 198 2.99 5.57 -27.17
CA LYS A 198 3.97 4.48 -27.03
C LYS A 198 3.42 3.49 -26.01
N ASN A 199 3.43 2.20 -26.34
CA ASN A 199 3.11 1.05 -25.47
C ASN A 199 4.11 0.93 -24.30
N SER A 200 4.28 2.00 -23.53
CA SER A 200 5.25 2.07 -22.46
C SER A 200 4.86 1.08 -21.39
N PHE A 201 5.85 0.31 -20.96
CA PHE A 201 5.73 -0.56 -19.79
C PHE A 201 5.18 0.19 -18.57
N LEU A 202 5.36 1.51 -18.46
CA LEU A 202 4.73 2.38 -17.45
C LEU A 202 3.20 2.28 -17.46
N ASP A 203 2.58 2.29 -18.64
CA ASP A 203 1.12 2.14 -18.76
C ASP A 203 0.68 0.72 -18.40
N LYS A 204 1.48 -0.30 -18.71
CA LYS A 204 1.25 -1.69 -18.27
C LYS A 204 1.40 -1.83 -16.74
N PHE A 205 2.38 -1.16 -16.16
CA PHE A 205 2.66 -1.18 -14.72
C PHE A 205 1.60 -0.42 -13.91
N LYS A 206 1.16 0.73 -14.41
CA LYS A 206 0.04 1.47 -13.85
C LYS A 206 -1.23 0.65 -13.84
N LYS A 207 -1.48 -0.10 -14.93
CA LYS A 207 -2.54 -1.11 -14.98
C LYS A 207 -2.37 -2.17 -13.88
N ILE A 208 -1.16 -2.70 -13.61
CA ILE A 208 -0.92 -3.68 -12.53
C ILE A 208 -1.23 -3.10 -11.14
N SER A 209 -0.79 -1.87 -10.88
CA SER A 209 -1.06 -1.14 -9.63
C SER A 209 -2.56 -0.90 -9.40
N GLU A 210 -3.29 -0.54 -10.46
CA GLU A 210 -4.74 -0.36 -10.43
C GLU A 210 -5.46 -1.70 -10.31
N TYR A 211 -4.95 -2.75 -10.98
CA TYR A 211 -5.49 -4.10 -10.97
C TYR A 211 -5.56 -4.70 -9.57
N ARG A 212 -4.60 -4.40 -8.67
CA ARG A 212 -4.73 -4.79 -7.25
C ARG A 212 -6.05 -4.32 -6.65
N ILE A 213 -6.39 -3.04 -6.82
CA ILE A 213 -7.60 -2.45 -6.21
C ILE A 213 -8.85 -3.11 -6.82
N PHE A 214 -8.81 -3.46 -8.10
CA PHE A 214 -9.88 -4.24 -8.72
C PHE A 214 -10.00 -5.66 -8.15
N ILE A 215 -8.88 -6.36 -7.91
CA ILE A 215 -8.89 -7.69 -7.28
C ILE A 215 -9.48 -7.62 -5.87
N THR A 216 -9.03 -6.66 -5.04
CA THR A 216 -9.52 -6.53 -3.65
C THR A 216 -11.00 -6.19 -3.59
N MET A 217 -11.46 -5.33 -4.51
CA MET A 217 -12.86 -4.94 -4.67
C MET A 217 -13.73 -6.13 -5.14
N ALA A 218 -13.28 -6.89 -6.13
CA ALA A 218 -13.96 -8.09 -6.61
C ALA A 218 -14.03 -9.18 -5.53
N GLY A 219 -12.93 -9.41 -4.81
CA GLY A 219 -12.90 -10.33 -3.67
C GLY A 219 -13.92 -9.94 -2.61
N SER A 220 -14.01 -8.66 -2.26
CA SER A 220 -14.99 -8.16 -1.28
C SER A 220 -16.44 -8.40 -1.75
N LEU A 221 -16.74 -8.15 -3.03
CA LEU A 221 -18.07 -8.39 -3.60
C LEU A 221 -18.47 -9.86 -3.62
N ILE A 222 -17.53 -10.79 -3.80
CA ILE A 222 -17.78 -12.23 -3.79
C ILE A 222 -18.00 -12.75 -2.36
N ILE A 223 -17.26 -12.23 -1.38
CA ILE A 223 -17.36 -12.68 0.02
C ILE A 223 -18.67 -12.29 0.68
N ILE A 224 -19.17 -11.07 0.42
CA ILE A 224 -20.38 -10.56 1.07
C ILE A 224 -21.58 -11.53 0.92
N PRO A 225 -21.99 -11.96 -0.30
CA PRO A 225 -23.10 -12.90 -0.45
C PRO A 225 -22.78 -14.27 0.18
N PHE A 226 -21.52 -14.71 0.11
CA PHE A 226 -21.08 -15.96 0.74
C PHE A 226 -21.25 -15.93 2.26
N LEU A 227 -20.86 -14.83 2.93
CA LEU A 227 -21.05 -14.66 4.38
C LEU A 227 -22.53 -14.62 4.77
N VAL A 228 -23.38 -13.99 3.94
CA VAL A 228 -24.83 -13.93 4.19
C VAL A 228 -25.45 -15.32 4.09
N ILE A 229 -25.12 -16.10 3.06
CA ILE A 229 -25.61 -17.48 2.91
C ILE A 229 -25.17 -18.34 4.11
N LEU A 230 -23.90 -18.26 4.50
CA LEU A 230 -23.37 -19.01 5.62
C LEU A 230 -24.00 -18.61 6.96
N PHE A 231 -24.30 -17.33 7.13
CA PHE A 231 -25.06 -16.85 8.28
C PHE A 231 -26.44 -17.51 8.36
N PHE A 232 -27.19 -17.59 7.25
CA PHE A 232 -28.51 -18.24 7.23
C PHE A 232 -28.41 -19.74 7.52
N ILE A 233 -27.49 -20.46 6.88
CA ILE A 233 -27.24 -21.89 7.14
C ILE A 233 -26.92 -22.10 8.62
N ARG A 234 -26.10 -21.22 9.20
CA ARG A 234 -25.72 -21.31 10.60
C ARG A 234 -26.88 -21.05 11.54
N LYS A 235 -27.69 -20.03 11.25
CA LYS A 235 -28.88 -19.68 12.01
C LYS A 235 -29.87 -20.85 12.03
N GLU A 236 -30.16 -21.45 10.88
CA GLU A 236 -31.07 -22.60 10.81
C GLU A 236 -30.52 -23.82 11.56
N ASN A 237 -29.25 -24.17 11.37
CA ASN A 237 -28.63 -25.27 12.11
C ASN A 237 -28.69 -25.08 13.63
N CYS A 238 -28.53 -23.85 14.13
CA CYS A 238 -28.68 -23.56 15.55
C CYS A 238 -30.13 -23.71 16.07
N LEU A 239 -31.13 -23.48 15.22
CA LEU A 239 -32.55 -23.56 15.60
C LEU A 239 -33.09 -24.99 15.53
N THR A 240 -32.64 -25.81 14.57
CA THR A 240 -33.19 -27.14 14.30
C THR A 240 -32.62 -28.26 15.19
N LEU A 241 -31.38 -28.13 15.68
CA LEU A 241 -30.60 -29.24 16.27
C LEU A 241 -30.57 -29.26 17.81
N ASN A 242 -31.69 -28.96 18.47
CA ASN A 242 -31.83 -29.00 19.94
C ASN A 242 -30.65 -28.33 20.68
N SER A 243 -30.30 -27.10 20.29
CA SER A 243 -29.33 -26.22 20.96
C SER A 243 -27.83 -26.55 20.82
N VAL A 244 -27.44 -27.61 20.12
CA VAL A 244 -26.00 -27.85 19.85
C VAL A 244 -25.56 -26.95 18.70
N CYS A 245 -25.20 -25.71 19.03
CA CYS A 245 -24.58 -24.80 18.11
C CYS A 245 -23.09 -25.13 17.87
N GLU A 246 -22.57 -26.32 18.14
CA GLU A 246 -21.14 -26.64 17.98
C GLU A 246 -20.78 -27.09 16.55
N ASN A 247 -21.10 -26.27 15.53
CA ASN A 247 -20.55 -26.48 14.18
C ASN A 247 -19.18 -25.78 14.05
N GLU A 248 -18.21 -26.25 14.86
CA GLU A 248 -16.77 -25.95 14.75
C GLU A 248 -16.25 -25.93 13.28
N PRO A 249 -16.54 -26.92 12.42
CA PRO A 249 -15.97 -26.96 11.07
C PRO A 249 -16.42 -25.79 10.19
N LEU A 250 -17.67 -25.33 10.31
CA LEU A 250 -18.17 -24.25 9.47
C LEU A 250 -17.51 -22.91 9.82
N ASN A 251 -17.34 -22.64 11.12
CA ASN A 251 -16.64 -21.45 11.60
C ASN A 251 -15.17 -21.46 11.15
N TYR A 252 -14.52 -22.62 11.21
CA TYR A 252 -13.16 -22.78 10.73
C TYR A 252 -13.03 -22.45 9.24
N VAL A 253 -13.94 -22.96 8.39
CA VAL A 253 -13.95 -22.69 6.95
C VAL A 253 -14.11 -21.19 6.68
N ILE A 254 -15.05 -20.52 7.34
CA ILE A 254 -15.30 -19.08 7.17
C ILE A 254 -14.08 -18.26 7.56
N ASN A 255 -13.51 -18.57 8.71
CA ASN A 255 -12.34 -17.87 9.20
C ASN A 255 -11.16 -18.06 8.25
N SER A 256 -10.95 -19.29 7.78
CA SER A 256 -9.88 -19.63 6.83
C SER A 256 -10.02 -18.88 5.51
N PHE A 257 -11.22 -18.85 4.91
CA PHE A 257 -11.47 -18.07 3.70
C PHE A 257 -11.27 -16.57 3.92
N SER A 258 -11.75 -16.07 5.05
CA SER A 258 -11.61 -14.66 5.41
C SER A 258 -10.14 -14.26 5.59
N TYR A 259 -9.33 -15.10 6.24
CA TYR A 259 -7.89 -14.92 6.37
C TYR A 259 -7.20 -14.98 5.01
N LEU A 260 -7.52 -15.99 4.18
CA LEU A 260 -6.94 -16.15 2.85
C LEU A 260 -7.10 -14.90 1.99
N ILE A 261 -8.31 -14.34 1.93
CA ILE A 261 -8.56 -13.19 1.06
C ILE A 261 -7.89 -11.92 1.58
N ARG A 262 -7.88 -11.72 2.90
CA ARG A 262 -7.11 -10.61 3.51
C ARG A 262 -5.62 -10.77 3.25
N ASP A 263 -5.08 -11.98 3.41
CA ASP A 263 -3.66 -12.24 3.20
C ASP A 263 -3.27 -12.08 1.73
N ILE A 264 -4.12 -12.46 0.77
CA ILE A 264 -3.93 -12.15 -0.65
C ILE A 264 -3.84 -10.64 -0.86
N ASN A 265 -4.76 -9.86 -0.28
CA ASN A 265 -4.75 -8.40 -0.41
C ASN A 265 -3.42 -7.78 0.09
N TYR A 266 -2.92 -8.27 1.24
CA TYR A 266 -1.65 -7.80 1.79
C TYR A 266 -0.43 -8.33 1.02
N ASN A 267 -0.45 -9.56 0.50
CA ASN A 267 0.61 -10.07 -0.38
C ASN A 267 0.76 -9.20 -1.63
N ILE A 268 -0.35 -8.77 -2.25
CA ILE A 268 -0.29 -7.89 -3.42
C ILE A 268 0.26 -6.50 -3.05
N MET A 269 0.10 -6.04 -1.80
CA MET A 269 0.79 -4.83 -1.32
C MET A 269 2.31 -4.98 -1.34
N TYR A 270 2.87 -6.10 -0.88
CA TYR A 270 4.32 -6.36 -0.94
C TYR A 270 4.82 -6.45 -2.39
N ILE A 271 4.10 -7.19 -3.24
CA ILE A 271 4.42 -7.33 -4.66
C ILE A 271 4.45 -5.95 -5.35
N ASP A 272 3.45 -5.10 -5.08
CA ASP A 272 3.38 -3.75 -5.66
C ASP A 272 4.61 -2.90 -5.28
N GLN A 273 5.12 -3.01 -4.06
CA GLN A 273 6.33 -2.28 -3.64
C GLN A 273 7.60 -2.78 -4.33
N ILE A 274 7.74 -4.09 -4.49
CA ILE A 274 8.86 -4.70 -5.20
C ILE A 274 8.86 -4.23 -6.66
N LEU A 275 7.70 -4.29 -7.32
CA LEU A 275 7.56 -3.86 -8.71
C LEU A 275 7.80 -2.35 -8.88
N LEU A 276 7.32 -1.51 -7.94
CA LEU A 276 7.59 -0.07 -7.95
C LEU A 276 9.09 0.25 -7.88
N LYS A 277 9.84 -0.52 -7.09
CA LYS A 277 11.28 -0.33 -6.92
C LYS A 277 12.06 -0.65 -8.19
N PHE A 278 11.83 -1.83 -8.78
CA PHE A 278 12.45 -2.20 -10.06
C PHE A 278 12.12 -1.21 -11.18
N TYR A 279 10.88 -0.71 -11.19
CA TYR A 279 10.47 0.29 -12.17
C TYR A 279 11.22 1.61 -12.01
N ALA A 280 11.32 2.14 -10.78
CA ALA A 280 11.99 3.40 -10.51
C ALA A 280 13.52 3.36 -10.81
N GLU A 281 14.13 2.18 -10.74
CA GLU A 281 15.54 1.98 -11.10
C GLU A 281 15.73 1.96 -12.61
N ARG A 282 14.87 1.24 -13.35
CA ARG A 282 14.96 1.16 -14.81
C ARG A 282 14.72 2.51 -15.50
N CYS A 283 13.94 3.39 -14.90
CA CYS A 283 13.68 4.73 -15.43
C CYS A 283 14.73 5.77 -15.05
N ASN A 284 15.72 5.44 -14.21
CA ASN A 284 16.82 6.36 -13.95
C ASN A 284 17.91 6.19 -15.02
N PRO A 285 18.13 7.20 -15.90
CA PRO A 285 19.10 7.11 -16.99
C PRO A 285 20.56 6.94 -16.50
N ARG A 286 20.83 7.22 -15.21
CA ARG A 286 22.14 7.00 -14.59
C ARG A 286 22.60 5.54 -14.57
N TYR A 287 21.70 4.58 -14.76
CA TYR A 287 22.05 3.15 -14.84
C TYR A 287 22.18 2.62 -16.28
N SER A 288 21.81 3.38 -17.31
CA SER A 288 21.82 2.90 -18.70
C SER A 288 23.11 3.20 -19.46
N MET A 289 24.19 3.64 -18.80
CA MET A 289 25.35 4.22 -19.49
C MET A 289 26.72 3.69 -19.00
N GLU A 290 26.76 2.49 -18.42
CA GLU A 290 28.01 1.80 -18.07
C GLU A 290 28.21 0.47 -18.79
N SER A 291 27.51 0.24 -19.91
CA SER A 291 28.05 -0.66 -20.93
C SER A 291 29.23 0.06 -21.59
N LYS A 292 30.41 -0.06 -20.97
CA LYS A 292 31.71 0.28 -21.57
C LYS A 292 31.84 -0.46 -22.91
N SER A 293 31.38 0.15 -23.99
CA SER A 293 31.86 -0.19 -25.32
C SER A 293 33.22 0.46 -25.52
N ASN A 294 34.22 -0.02 -24.79
CA ASN A 294 35.63 0.18 -25.16
C ASN A 294 35.99 -0.83 -26.27
N TYR A 295 35.29 -0.74 -27.40
CA TYR A 295 35.72 -1.34 -28.66
C TYR A 295 35.74 -0.23 -29.71
N SER A 296 36.66 0.71 -29.49
CA SER A 296 37.28 1.49 -30.55
C SER A 296 38.73 0.99 -30.64
N SER A 297 38.88 -0.24 -31.12
CA SER A 297 40.13 -0.69 -31.71
C SER A 297 40.15 -0.18 -33.15
N ASN A 298 40.42 1.12 -33.31
CA ASN A 298 40.96 1.63 -34.57
C ASN A 298 42.47 1.43 -34.50
N ASP A 299 42.90 0.20 -34.80
CA ASP A 299 44.21 -0.01 -35.39
C ASP A 299 44.16 0.55 -36.81
N SER A 300 44.46 1.85 -36.92
CA SER A 300 44.99 2.42 -38.15
C SER A 300 46.33 3.05 -37.79
N LEU A 301 47.37 2.23 -37.93
CA LEU A 301 48.68 2.66 -38.39
C LEU A 301 48.47 3.66 -39.53
N ASP A 302 48.88 4.91 -39.35
CA ASP A 302 49.98 5.55 -40.10
C ASP A 302 49.90 7.08 -39.92
N GLY A 303 51.07 7.72 -39.90
CA GLY A 303 51.16 9.17 -40.09
C GLY A 303 51.56 10.00 -38.89
N SER A 304 52.88 10.07 -38.66
CA SER A 304 53.59 11.17 -38.02
C SER A 304 52.96 12.54 -38.31
N ARG A 305 52.61 13.29 -37.25
CA ARG A 305 52.69 14.75 -37.25
C ARG A 305 52.79 15.29 -35.83
N ASN A 306 53.91 15.94 -35.57
CA ASN A 306 54.12 16.89 -34.49
C ASN A 306 52.97 17.91 -34.47
N GLU A 307 52.49 18.31 -33.30
CA GLU A 307 52.55 19.71 -32.85
C GLU A 307 51.77 19.99 -31.54
N ILE A 308 52.47 20.72 -30.68
CA ILE A 308 52.01 21.82 -29.80
C ILE A 308 51.12 21.43 -28.63
N SER A 309 51.77 21.31 -27.47
CA SER A 309 51.20 21.49 -26.14
C SER A 309 50.78 22.94 -25.91
N ILE A 310 49.48 23.20 -25.79
CA ILE A 310 48.93 24.42 -25.20
C ILE A 310 48.51 24.07 -23.78
N ASP A 311 49.19 24.68 -22.80
CA ASP A 311 48.78 24.71 -21.40
C ASP A 311 47.44 25.46 -21.31
N GLU A 312 46.35 24.74 -21.11
CA GLU A 312 45.04 25.34 -20.87
C GLU A 312 44.73 25.41 -19.37
N TYR A 313 44.78 26.67 -18.95
CA TYR A 313 44.35 27.30 -17.71
C TYR A 313 43.27 26.56 -16.89
N ASN A 314 43.57 26.46 -15.60
CA ASN A 314 42.71 25.97 -14.53
C ASN A 314 41.54 26.96 -14.29
N PRO A 315 40.26 26.59 -14.45
CA PRO A 315 39.16 27.48 -14.10
C PRO A 315 38.95 27.43 -12.58
N GLN A 316 39.42 28.47 -11.89
CA GLN A 316 38.97 28.77 -10.54
C GLN A 316 37.45 28.98 -10.56
N SER A 317 36.76 28.22 -9.73
CA SER A 317 35.33 28.30 -9.49
C SER A 317 34.93 29.71 -9.02
N ILE A 318 34.28 30.47 -9.89
CA ILE A 318 33.59 31.71 -9.53
C ILE A 318 32.31 31.31 -8.78
N TYR A 319 32.30 31.59 -7.47
CA TYR A 319 31.08 31.64 -6.68
C TYR A 319 30.33 32.91 -7.04
N ILE A 320 29.15 32.77 -7.66
CA ILE A 320 28.20 33.87 -7.82
C ILE A 320 27.32 33.85 -6.57
N ASP A 321 27.62 34.75 -5.63
CA ASP A 321 26.68 35.13 -4.58
C ASP A 321 25.61 36.03 -5.22
N GLU A 322 24.39 35.50 -5.33
CA GLU A 322 23.19 36.30 -5.58
C GLU A 322 22.88 37.11 -4.33
N HIS A 323 23.39 38.34 -4.22
CA HIS A 323 22.69 39.41 -3.49
C HIS A 323 23.25 40.81 -3.83
N HIS A 324 22.30 41.74 -3.97
CA HIS A 324 22.42 43.20 -4.02
C HIS A 324 22.80 43.89 -5.34
N ASN A 325 21.76 44.45 -5.97
CA ASN A 325 21.84 45.66 -6.80
C ASN A 325 22.62 46.75 -6.04
N SER A 326 23.85 47.00 -6.46
CA SER A 326 24.55 48.25 -6.18
C SER A 326 25.41 48.61 -7.38
N SER A 327 25.12 49.79 -7.93
CA SER A 327 25.89 50.44 -8.97
C SER A 327 27.27 50.82 -8.41
N ILE A 328 28.33 50.19 -8.91
CA ILE A 328 29.71 50.57 -8.62
C ILE A 328 30.24 51.38 -9.81
N THR A 329 30.45 52.67 -9.59
CA THR A 329 31.21 53.56 -10.47
C THR A 329 32.69 53.52 -10.07
N LEU A 330 33.54 52.93 -10.92
CA LEU A 330 34.99 52.98 -10.80
C LEU A 330 35.52 54.11 -11.70
N ILE A 331 36.10 55.13 -11.05
CA ILE A 331 36.82 56.23 -11.71
C ILE A 331 38.27 55.78 -11.90
N SER A 332 38.73 55.72 -13.15
CA SER A 332 40.15 55.60 -13.51
C SER A 332 40.53 56.74 -14.46
N PRO A 333 41.76 57.31 -14.38
CA PRO A 333 42.14 58.47 -15.18
C PRO A 333 42.73 58.07 -16.55
N SER A 334 42.22 58.71 -17.61
CA SER A 334 42.74 58.84 -18.99
C SER A 334 42.54 57.66 -19.97
N PRO A 335 42.54 57.91 -21.30
CA PRO A 335 41.49 58.61 -22.02
C PRO A 335 40.78 57.74 -23.08
N PHE A 336 39.47 57.95 -23.22
CA PHE A 336 38.61 57.68 -24.40
C PHE A 336 38.72 56.32 -25.11
N ILE A 337 37.88 55.36 -24.70
CA ILE A 337 37.04 54.59 -25.63
C ILE A 337 35.66 54.37 -24.96
N ASN A 338 34.65 55.11 -25.39
CA ASN A 338 33.26 54.85 -25.01
C ASN A 338 32.70 53.79 -25.97
N ILE A 339 32.61 52.53 -25.54
CA ILE A 339 31.83 51.50 -26.24
C ILE A 339 30.49 51.39 -25.53
N SER A 340 29.48 52.09 -26.04
CA SER A 340 28.09 51.82 -25.69
C SER A 340 27.62 50.58 -26.45
N ILE A 341 27.64 49.42 -25.79
CA ILE A 341 26.99 48.21 -26.32
C ILE A 341 25.50 48.35 -26.04
N TYR A 342 24.75 48.79 -27.06
CA TYR A 342 23.31 48.59 -27.10
C TYR A 342 23.05 47.11 -27.37
N HIS A 343 22.55 46.40 -26.36
CA HIS A 343 22.04 45.04 -26.56
C HIS A 343 20.60 45.11 -27.09
N GLU A 344 20.48 45.54 -28.35
CA GLU A 344 19.29 45.32 -29.15
C GLU A 344 19.44 43.95 -29.83
N SER A 345 18.76 42.93 -29.32
CA SER A 345 18.71 41.61 -29.96
C SER A 345 17.29 41.29 -30.39
N SER A 346 16.95 41.82 -31.55
CA SER A 346 15.89 41.35 -32.41
C SER A 346 16.36 40.17 -33.28
N ILE A 347 15.51 39.16 -33.39
CA ILE A 347 15.30 38.28 -34.57
C ILE A 347 16.36 37.18 -34.84
N ASN A 348 15.98 35.95 -34.45
CA ASN A 348 15.80 34.84 -35.39
C ASN A 348 14.88 33.79 -34.76
N ARG A 349 13.57 33.91 -34.99
CA ARG A 349 12.61 32.81 -34.82
C ARG A 349 11.97 32.55 -36.17
N TYR A 350 12.25 31.37 -36.72
CA TYR A 350 11.37 30.74 -37.71
C TYR A 350 10.00 30.55 -37.06
N ALA A 351 9.05 31.38 -37.45
CA ALA A 351 7.64 31.19 -37.19
C ALA A 351 6.99 30.78 -38.51
N ASP A 352 6.71 29.48 -38.65
CA ASP A 352 5.76 28.99 -39.65
C ASP A 352 4.37 29.47 -39.23
N ILE A 353 3.93 30.54 -39.89
CA ILE A 353 2.56 31.03 -39.82
C ILE A 353 1.77 30.29 -40.90
N THR A 354 1.06 29.24 -40.49
CA THR A 354 -0.04 28.68 -41.29
C THR A 354 -1.31 29.45 -40.96
N LEU A 355 -1.74 30.28 -41.91
CA LEU A 355 -2.97 31.06 -41.86
C LEU A 355 -4.14 30.16 -42.26
N ASN A 356 -4.95 29.71 -41.31
CA ASN A 356 -6.25 29.09 -41.60
C ASN A 356 -7.37 30.01 -41.13
N ASN A 357 -8.05 30.61 -42.12
CA ASN A 357 -9.33 31.28 -41.96
C ASN A 357 -10.41 30.24 -41.64
N SER A 358 -11.05 30.37 -40.49
CA SER A 358 -12.44 29.94 -40.33
C SER A 358 -13.12 30.79 -39.25
N LEU A 359 -14.01 31.65 -39.74
CA LEU A 359 -15.12 32.20 -38.98
C LEU A 359 -16.03 31.04 -38.61
N GLU A 360 -16.20 30.77 -37.31
CA GLU A 360 -17.40 30.09 -36.82
C GLU A 360 -17.91 30.76 -35.56
N SER A 361 -19.20 31.07 -35.65
CA SER A 361 -20.06 31.74 -34.70
C SER A 361 -20.16 31.00 -33.37
N ILE A 362 -20.11 31.78 -32.29
CA ILE A 362 -20.40 31.36 -30.93
C ILE A 362 -21.92 31.15 -30.81
N ASP A 363 -22.33 29.90 -30.58
CA ASP A 363 -23.67 29.54 -30.17
C ASP A 363 -23.68 29.27 -28.64
N ILE A 364 -24.47 30.06 -27.92
CA ILE A 364 -24.68 29.93 -26.46
C ILE A 364 -26.07 29.34 -26.27
N THR A 365 -26.15 28.05 -25.97
CA THR A 365 -27.38 27.45 -25.42
C THR A 365 -27.06 26.26 -24.50
N GLN A 366 -27.50 26.40 -23.24
CA GLN A 366 -28.05 25.40 -22.29
C GLN A 366 -27.22 24.13 -21.97
N TYR A 367 -27.03 23.74 -20.70
CA TYR A 367 -28.09 23.17 -19.87
C TYR A 367 -27.90 23.36 -18.36
N LYS A 368 -29.04 23.58 -17.71
CA LYS A 368 -29.36 23.33 -16.30
C LYS A 368 -29.81 21.88 -16.13
N LEU A 369 -29.73 21.42 -14.87
CA LEU A 369 -30.16 20.14 -14.26
C LEU A 369 -29.17 18.97 -14.38
#